data_AF-A0A672LHI4-F1
#
_entry.id   AF-A0A672LHI4-F1
#
_cell.length_a   1.000
_cell.length_b   1.000
_cell.length_c   1.000
_cell.angle_alpha   90.00
_cell.angle_beta   90.00
_cell.angle_gamma   90.00
#
_symmetry.space_group_name_H-M   'P 1'
#
loop_
_entity.id
_entity.type
_entity.pdbx_description
1 polymer ?
#
loop_
_entity_poly.entity_id
_entity_poly.type
_entity_poly.pdbx_seq_one_letter_code
_entity_poly.pdbx_strand_id
1 'polypeptide(L)'
;MYKVVEFLKTKEVELVPSVGIQNGVSCWPHLKVISLHSAIKQQVTPSQDWVSWEIRELFTTGVMDISYSCSLRNVYTLIREMLTKQEMILDQQQSILRILNAKHPQDTDYVIERGLLPVKDLQALNTLEQKLQSVDFKEKLINHLGLIGGCDTKDTVWRTMHRTISNDLAKSINWRGVNGKISLAALQIKDVVIDAVRKNVFSSTATNSEIENVMKRWLHLASDRDGGRKRRQKD
;
A
#
# COMPACT_ATOMS: atom_id res chain seq x y z
N MET A 1 -7.28 54.70 -10.87
CA MET A 1 -6.50 53.45 -11.04
C MET A 1 -7.29 52.32 -10.40
N TYR A 2 -7.22 51.11 -10.93
CA TYR A 2 -7.98 49.95 -10.43
C TYR A 2 -7.03 48.85 -9.97
N LYS A 3 -7.45 48.03 -9.02
CA LYS A 3 -6.74 46.82 -8.61
C LYS A 3 -7.64 45.61 -8.83
N VAL A 4 -7.05 44.52 -9.30
CA VAL A 4 -7.68 43.20 -9.27
C VAL A 4 -7.29 42.56 -7.94
N VAL A 5 -8.30 42.17 -7.17
CA VAL A 5 -8.10 41.66 -5.80
C VAL A 5 -8.83 40.32 -5.64
N GLU A 6 -8.28 39.45 -4.82
CA GLU A 6 -8.96 38.25 -4.32
C GLU A 6 -9.52 38.55 -2.93
N PHE A 7 -10.83 38.36 -2.74
CA PHE A 7 -11.44 38.37 -1.41
C PHE A 7 -11.07 37.09 -0.65
N LEU A 8 -10.37 37.21 0.48
CA LEU A 8 -9.78 36.05 1.15
C LEU A 8 -10.81 35.07 1.71
N LYS A 9 -11.99 35.56 2.09
CA LYS A 9 -13.09 34.74 2.64
C LYS A 9 -13.84 33.97 1.56
N THR A 10 -14.23 34.64 0.47
CA THR A 10 -15.06 34.04 -0.59
C THR A 10 -14.24 33.44 -1.73
N LYS A 11 -12.94 33.78 -1.81
CA LYS A 11 -12.03 33.47 -2.93
C LYS A 11 -12.47 34.05 -4.27
N GLU A 12 -13.38 35.03 -4.25
CA GLU A 12 -13.80 35.73 -5.46
C GLU A 12 -12.76 36.76 -5.89
N VAL A 13 -12.58 36.89 -7.21
CA VAL A 13 -11.65 37.86 -7.80
C VAL A 13 -12.45 38.94 -8.49
N GLU A 14 -12.25 40.18 -8.05
CA GLU A 14 -13.02 41.34 -8.51
C GLU A 14 -12.12 42.54 -8.79
N LEU A 15 -12.63 43.47 -9.60
CA LEU A 15 -11.99 44.74 -9.91
C LEU A 15 -12.47 45.81 -8.93
N VAL A 16 -11.54 46.43 -8.20
CA VAL A 16 -11.82 47.44 -7.17
C VAL A 16 -11.14 48.77 -7.51
N PRO A 17 -11.76 49.92 -7.26
CA PRO A 17 -11.07 51.21 -7.32
C PRO A 17 -9.93 51.26 -6.27
N SER A 18 -8.72 51.66 -6.68
CA SER A 18 -7.58 51.72 -5.75
C SER A 18 -7.80 52.66 -4.56
N VAL A 19 -8.69 53.65 -4.69
CA VAL A 19 -9.04 54.62 -3.64
C VAL A 19 -9.75 53.97 -2.44
N GLY A 20 -10.42 52.83 -2.63
CA GLY A 20 -11.18 52.15 -1.58
C GLY A 20 -10.37 51.11 -0.79
N ILE A 21 -9.06 51.04 -1.02
CA ILE A 21 -8.17 50.02 -0.44
C ILE A 21 -7.23 50.64 0.58
N GLN A 22 -7.21 50.07 1.78
CA GLN A 22 -6.31 50.47 2.85
C GLN A 22 -5.83 49.24 3.64
N ASN A 23 -4.52 49.08 3.82
CA ASN A 23 -3.90 48.02 4.64
C ASN A 23 -4.40 46.58 4.34
N GLY A 24 -4.56 46.22 3.06
CA GLY A 24 -5.04 44.88 2.66
C GLY A 24 -6.55 44.67 2.86
N VAL A 25 -7.29 45.75 3.09
CA VAL A 25 -8.75 45.74 3.24
C VAL A 25 -9.37 46.60 2.14
N SER A 26 -10.47 46.13 1.56
CA SER A 26 -11.28 46.87 0.60
C SER A 26 -12.70 47.06 1.14
N CYS A 27 -13.23 48.28 1.08
CA CYS A 27 -14.64 48.53 1.33
C CYS A 27 -15.46 48.16 0.08
N TRP A 28 -16.45 47.28 0.23
CA TRP A 28 -17.28 46.80 -0.87
C TRP A 28 -18.77 47.07 -0.59
N PRO A 29 -19.49 47.73 -1.51
CA PRO A 29 -20.88 48.09 -1.28
C PRO A 29 -21.85 46.95 -1.60
N HIS A 30 -22.94 46.86 -0.83
CA HIS A 30 -24.09 46.00 -1.15
C HIS A 30 -25.03 46.67 -2.15
N LEU A 31 -24.55 46.91 -3.37
CA LEU A 31 -25.32 47.53 -4.46
C LEU A 31 -25.76 46.51 -5.51
N LYS A 32 -26.86 46.80 -6.20
CA LYS A 32 -27.25 46.07 -7.42
C LYS A 32 -26.14 46.23 -8.47
N VAL A 33 -25.89 45.17 -9.26
CA VAL A 33 -24.78 45.07 -10.24
C VAL A 33 -24.64 46.32 -11.13
N ILE A 34 -25.75 46.87 -11.63
CA ILE A 34 -25.75 48.06 -12.51
C ILE A 34 -25.21 49.31 -11.76
N SER A 35 -25.66 49.52 -10.52
CA SER A 35 -25.22 50.63 -9.67
C SER A 35 -23.78 50.45 -9.19
N LEU A 36 -23.37 49.19 -8.95
CA LEU A 36 -21.99 48.82 -8.58
C LEU A 36 -21.01 49.20 -9.69
N HIS A 37 -21.28 48.83 -10.95
CA HIS A 37 -20.42 49.20 -12.07
C HIS A 37 -20.26 50.72 -12.22
N SER A 38 -21.35 51.48 -12.06
CA SER A 38 -21.29 52.95 -12.12
C SER A 38 -20.44 53.52 -10.98
N ALA A 39 -20.58 52.99 -9.75
CA ALA A 39 -19.80 53.44 -8.59
C ALA A 39 -18.30 53.14 -8.75
N ILE A 40 -17.95 51.94 -9.24
CA ILE A 40 -16.56 51.58 -9.54
C ILE A 40 -16.01 52.51 -10.63
N LYS A 41 -16.80 52.82 -11.68
CA LYS A 41 -16.38 53.67 -12.80
C LYS A 41 -16.07 55.09 -12.37
N GLN A 42 -16.91 55.62 -11.49
CA GLN A 42 -16.77 56.96 -10.93
C GLN A 42 -15.76 57.04 -9.77
N GLN A 43 -15.15 55.91 -9.38
CA GLN A 43 -14.21 55.81 -8.25
C GLN A 43 -14.78 56.44 -6.98
N VAL A 44 -16.07 56.18 -6.71
CA VAL A 44 -16.77 56.74 -5.55
C VAL A 44 -16.04 56.30 -4.28
N THR A 45 -15.73 57.27 -3.41
CA THR A 45 -15.11 57.01 -2.12
C THR A 45 -16.05 56.16 -1.27
N PRO A 46 -15.55 55.14 -0.55
CA PRO A 46 -16.38 54.29 0.30
C PRO A 46 -17.19 55.11 1.30
N SER A 47 -18.48 54.80 1.42
CA SER A 47 -19.36 55.37 2.43
C SER A 47 -19.32 54.56 3.73
N GLN A 48 -19.75 55.14 4.83
CA GLN A 48 -19.64 54.56 6.18
C GLN A 48 -20.47 53.28 6.37
N ASP A 49 -21.43 53.03 5.49
CA ASP A 49 -22.29 51.85 5.42
C ASP A 49 -21.69 50.68 4.61
N TRP A 50 -20.53 50.87 3.97
CA TRP A 50 -19.90 49.82 3.17
C TRP A 50 -19.17 48.81 4.05
N VAL A 51 -19.25 47.53 3.68
CA VAL A 51 -18.62 46.45 4.44
C VAL A 51 -17.16 46.31 4.03
N SER A 52 -16.28 46.19 5.01
CA SER A 52 -14.86 45.95 4.81
C SER A 52 -14.55 44.47 4.63
N TRP A 53 -13.75 44.15 3.61
CA TRP A 53 -13.32 42.78 3.32
C TRP A 53 -11.81 42.68 3.25
N GLU A 54 -11.26 41.63 3.85
CA GLU A 54 -9.85 41.27 3.68
C GLU A 54 -9.59 40.80 2.25
N ILE A 55 -8.57 41.40 1.63
CA ILE A 55 -8.22 41.15 0.25
C ILE A 55 -6.75 40.81 0.10
N ARG A 56 -6.45 40.05 -0.94
CA ARG A 56 -5.11 39.93 -1.51
C ARG A 56 -5.08 40.69 -2.83
N GLU A 57 -4.23 41.71 -2.89
CA GLU A 57 -3.98 42.41 -4.13
C GLU A 57 -3.25 41.47 -5.09
N LEU A 58 -3.78 41.29 -6.31
CA LEU A 58 -3.15 40.46 -7.33
C LEU A 58 -2.29 41.33 -8.26
N PHE A 59 -2.88 42.38 -8.84
CA PHE A 59 -2.17 43.36 -9.67
C PHE A 59 -2.99 44.64 -9.91
N THR A 60 -2.34 45.65 -10.48
CA THR A 60 -2.88 46.99 -10.72
C THR A 60 -3.10 47.24 -12.22
N THR A 61 -4.20 47.90 -12.59
CA THR A 61 -4.53 48.26 -13.98
C THR A 61 -5.04 49.69 -14.11
N GLY A 62 -4.68 50.34 -15.22
CA GLY A 62 -5.17 51.68 -15.59
C GLY A 62 -6.53 51.67 -16.32
N VAL A 63 -6.96 50.51 -16.82
CA VAL A 63 -8.16 50.38 -17.66
C VAL A 63 -9.27 49.67 -16.88
N MET A 64 -10.45 50.30 -16.82
CA MET A 64 -11.67 49.63 -16.40
C MET A 64 -12.25 48.89 -17.61
N ASP A 65 -11.82 47.66 -17.82
CA ASP A 65 -12.49 46.79 -18.78
C ASP A 65 -13.01 45.54 -18.07
N ILE A 66 -14.33 45.51 -17.93
CA ILE A 66 -15.09 44.46 -17.24
C ILE A 66 -15.01 43.13 -18.00
N SER A 67 -14.75 43.16 -19.32
CA SER A 67 -14.49 41.94 -20.09
C SER A 67 -13.19 41.26 -19.66
N TYR A 68 -12.17 42.06 -19.34
CA TYR A 68 -10.91 41.54 -18.80
C TYR A 68 -11.14 40.95 -17.41
N SER A 69 -11.96 41.56 -16.54
CA SER A 69 -12.19 41.02 -15.19
C SER A 69 -12.85 39.64 -15.22
N CYS A 70 -13.83 39.40 -16.10
CA CYS A 70 -14.45 38.07 -16.26
C CYS A 70 -13.45 37.04 -16.79
N SER A 71 -12.67 37.41 -17.82
CA SER A 71 -11.66 36.52 -18.41
C SER A 71 -10.56 36.18 -17.40
N LEU A 72 -10.10 37.15 -16.62
CA LEU A 72 -9.11 36.98 -15.55
C LEU A 72 -9.65 36.13 -14.40
N ARG A 73 -10.91 36.30 -14.00
CA ARG A 73 -11.56 35.47 -12.98
C ARG A 73 -11.61 34.00 -13.43
N ASN A 74 -11.92 33.74 -14.69
CA ASN A 74 -11.91 32.38 -15.26
C ASN A 74 -10.50 31.78 -15.29
N VAL A 75 -9.49 32.54 -15.74
CA VAL A 75 -8.10 32.06 -15.74
C VAL A 75 -7.60 31.79 -14.32
N TYR A 76 -7.91 32.67 -13.37
CA TYR A 76 -7.52 32.50 -11.97
C TYR A 76 -8.16 31.27 -11.32
N THR A 77 -9.46 31.05 -11.54
CA THR A 77 -10.17 29.87 -11.03
C THR A 77 -9.59 28.58 -11.62
N LEU A 78 -9.33 28.54 -12.93
CA LEU A 78 -8.69 27.39 -13.58
C LEU A 78 -7.28 27.11 -13.03
N ILE A 79 -6.47 28.15 -12.80
CA ILE A 79 -5.12 27.98 -12.22
C ILE A 79 -5.21 27.46 -10.78
N ARG A 80 -6.15 27.96 -9.99
CA ARG A 80 -6.38 27.47 -8.61
C ARG A 80 -6.83 26.02 -8.59
N GLU A 81 -7.78 25.64 -9.44
CA GLU A 81 -8.19 24.24 -9.59
C GLU A 81 -7.03 23.35 -10.03
N MET A 82 -6.21 23.81 -10.97
CA MET A 82 -5.03 23.08 -11.43
C MET A 82 -4.01 22.89 -10.29
N LEU A 83 -3.76 23.93 -9.49
CA LEU A 83 -2.86 23.85 -8.34
C LEU A 83 -3.36 22.84 -7.30
N THR A 84 -4.64 22.88 -6.95
CA THR A 84 -5.23 21.89 -6.01
C THR A 84 -5.14 20.47 -6.56
N LYS A 85 -5.40 20.27 -7.85
CA LYS A 85 -5.23 18.95 -8.49
C LYS A 85 -3.78 18.48 -8.45
N GLN A 86 -2.80 19.38 -8.62
CA GLN A 86 -1.38 19.05 -8.51
C GLN A 86 -0.99 18.65 -7.08
N GLU A 87 -1.46 19.37 -6.05
CA GLU A 87 -1.24 19.00 -4.65
C GLU A 87 -1.80 17.61 -4.33
N MET A 88 -3.02 17.31 -4.81
CA MET A 88 -3.62 15.99 -4.66
C MET A 88 -2.83 14.89 -5.37
N ILE A 89 -2.31 15.15 -6.59
CA ILE A 89 -1.49 14.19 -7.32
C ILE A 89 -0.18 13.90 -6.58
N LEU A 90 0.45 14.91 -5.99
CA LEU A 90 1.67 14.73 -5.19
C LEU A 90 1.39 13.84 -3.96
N ASP A 91 0.29 14.06 -3.25
CA ASP A 91 -0.11 13.22 -2.12
C ASP A 91 -0.41 11.77 -2.53
N GLN A 92 -1.07 11.59 -3.68
CA GLN A 92 -1.30 10.27 -4.26
C GLN A 92 0.01 9.58 -4.63
N GLN A 93 0.96 10.28 -5.25
CA GLN A 93 2.28 9.76 -5.60
C GLN A 93 3.09 9.35 -4.35
N GLN A 94 3.09 10.17 -3.30
CA GLN A 94 3.74 9.82 -2.03
C GLN A 94 3.13 8.59 -1.37
N SER A 95 1.82 8.41 -1.48
CA SER A 95 1.12 7.22 -0.97
C SER A 95 1.44 5.97 -1.78
N ILE A 96 1.49 6.08 -3.12
CA ILE A 96 1.93 4.99 -4.01
C ILE A 96 3.37 4.59 -3.71
N LEU A 97 4.30 5.55 -3.57
CA LEU A 97 5.70 5.27 -3.23
C LEU A 97 5.84 4.55 -1.89
N ARG A 98 5.04 4.93 -0.88
CA ARG A 98 5.01 4.22 0.41
C ARG A 98 4.54 2.78 0.26
N ILE A 99 3.50 2.53 -0.53
CA ILE A 99 2.98 1.17 -0.78
C ILE A 99 4.00 0.34 -1.58
N LEU A 100 4.63 0.91 -2.61
CA LEU A 100 5.64 0.23 -3.41
C LEU A 100 6.87 -0.13 -2.58
N ASN A 101 7.37 0.80 -1.75
CA ASN A 101 8.49 0.53 -0.85
C ASN A 101 8.15 -0.50 0.24
N ALA A 102 6.91 -0.52 0.73
CA ALA A 102 6.46 -1.55 1.68
C ALA A 102 6.28 -2.93 1.03
N LYS A 103 6.04 -2.99 -0.28
CA LYS A 103 5.90 -4.22 -1.06
C LYS A 103 7.21 -4.69 -1.69
N HIS A 104 8.30 -3.93 -1.58
CA HIS A 104 9.58 -4.28 -2.16
C HIS A 104 10.61 -4.64 -1.08
N PRO A 105 10.50 -5.80 -0.43
CA PRO A 105 11.70 -6.49 -0.01
C PRO A 105 12.40 -6.95 -1.29
N GLN A 106 13.33 -6.15 -1.81
CA GLN A 106 14.37 -6.54 -2.76
C GLN A 106 13.95 -7.69 -3.70
N ASP A 107 13.23 -7.41 -4.79
CA ASP A 107 13.11 -8.37 -5.90
C ASP A 107 14.50 -8.56 -6.53
N THR A 108 15.33 -9.34 -5.83
CA THR A 108 16.36 -10.12 -6.48
C THR A 108 15.62 -11.29 -7.11
N ASP A 109 15.59 -11.30 -8.43
CA ASP A 109 15.24 -12.44 -9.27
C ASP A 109 16.16 -13.63 -8.88
N TYR A 110 15.83 -14.29 -7.78
CA TYR A 110 16.67 -15.29 -7.15
C TYR A 110 15.92 -16.62 -7.14
N VAL A 111 16.20 -17.40 -8.17
CA VAL A 111 15.72 -18.76 -8.35
C VAL A 111 16.27 -19.62 -7.21
N ILE A 112 15.41 -20.19 -6.37
CA ILE A 112 15.83 -21.25 -5.44
C ILE A 112 16.53 -22.32 -6.27
N GLU A 113 17.78 -22.65 -5.90
CA GLU A 113 18.64 -23.60 -6.62
C GLU A 113 17.83 -24.82 -7.09
N ARG A 114 17.83 -25.07 -8.41
CA ARG A 114 17.11 -26.21 -8.98
C ARG A 114 17.62 -27.49 -8.31
N GLY A 115 16.70 -28.24 -7.70
CA GLY A 115 17.00 -29.51 -7.03
C GLY A 115 17.18 -29.43 -5.51
N LEU A 116 17.09 -28.25 -4.89
CA LEU A 116 17.10 -28.11 -3.44
C LEU A 116 15.91 -28.84 -2.78
N LEU A 117 14.76 -28.82 -3.46
CA LEU A 117 13.51 -29.41 -2.99
C LEU A 117 12.97 -30.44 -3.99
N PRO A 118 12.26 -31.49 -3.52
CA PRO A 118 12.06 -31.85 -2.12
C PRO A 118 13.34 -32.44 -1.50
N VAL A 119 13.54 -32.23 -0.20
CA VAL A 119 14.68 -32.78 0.55
C VAL A 119 14.59 -34.31 0.60
N LYS A 120 15.65 -34.99 0.15
CA LYS A 120 15.65 -36.44 -0.11
C LYS A 120 16.28 -37.28 1.00
N ASP A 121 17.24 -36.73 1.73
CA ASP A 121 18.02 -37.46 2.71
C ASP A 121 18.49 -36.54 3.86
N LEU A 122 19.13 -37.14 4.87
CA LEU A 122 19.62 -36.43 6.05
C LEU A 122 20.72 -35.41 5.71
N GLN A 123 21.56 -35.67 4.71
CA GLN A 123 22.63 -34.76 4.32
C GLN A 123 22.07 -33.49 3.68
N ALA A 124 21.12 -33.64 2.77
CA ALA A 124 20.37 -32.54 2.16
C ALA A 124 19.59 -31.75 3.21
N LEU A 125 18.99 -32.43 4.19
CA LEU A 125 18.29 -31.78 5.30
C LEU A 125 19.24 -30.92 6.15
N ASN A 126 20.37 -31.46 6.55
CA ASN A 126 21.38 -30.71 7.32
C ASN A 126 21.91 -29.52 6.53
N THR A 127 22.15 -29.69 5.22
CA THR A 127 22.58 -28.61 4.34
C THR A 127 21.53 -27.49 4.29
N LEU A 128 20.25 -27.85 4.17
CA LEU A 128 19.16 -26.89 4.18
C LEU A 128 19.07 -26.16 5.53
N GLU A 129 19.17 -26.86 6.66
CA GLU A 129 19.15 -26.27 8.00
C GLU A 129 20.30 -25.28 8.23
N GLN A 130 21.48 -25.54 7.65
CA GLN A 130 22.59 -24.57 7.66
C GLN A 130 22.26 -23.34 6.80
N LYS A 131 21.73 -23.51 5.59
CA LYS A 131 21.29 -22.38 4.75
C LYS A 131 20.20 -21.54 5.44
N LEU A 132 19.32 -22.16 6.21
CA LEU A 132 18.25 -21.49 6.96
C LEU A 132 18.70 -20.59 8.10
N GLN A 133 19.98 -20.64 8.50
CA GLN A 133 20.56 -19.67 9.43
C GLN A 133 20.59 -18.25 8.84
N SER A 134 20.60 -18.13 7.50
CA SER A 134 20.48 -16.85 6.82
C SER A 134 19.03 -16.38 6.78
N VAL A 135 18.77 -15.20 7.37
CA VAL A 135 17.44 -14.55 7.36
C VAL A 135 16.95 -14.31 5.94
N ASP A 136 17.85 -13.88 5.04
CA ASP A 136 17.55 -13.65 3.62
C ASP A 136 17.13 -14.94 2.91
N PHE A 137 17.88 -16.03 3.12
CA PHE A 137 17.53 -17.32 2.53
C PHE A 137 16.22 -17.89 3.11
N LYS A 138 15.98 -17.69 4.42
CA LYS A 138 14.75 -18.10 5.09
C LYS A 138 13.54 -17.41 4.46
N GLU A 139 13.57 -16.09 4.31
CA GLU A 139 12.47 -15.32 3.69
C GLU A 139 12.25 -15.73 2.23
N LYS A 140 13.33 -15.97 1.48
CA LYS A 140 13.25 -16.48 0.09
C LYS A 140 12.55 -17.83 0.02
N LEU A 141 12.90 -18.77 0.91
CA LEU A 141 12.27 -20.09 0.94
C LEU A 141 10.80 -20.03 1.34
N ILE A 142 10.45 -19.17 2.31
CA ILE A 142 9.07 -18.89 2.70
C ILE A 142 8.26 -18.40 1.50
N ASN A 143 8.77 -17.42 0.76
CA ASN A 143 8.07 -16.85 -0.39
C ASN A 143 7.92 -17.88 -1.52
N HIS A 144 8.95 -18.67 -1.81
CA HIS A 144 8.87 -19.72 -2.83
C HIS A 144 7.84 -20.80 -2.49
N LEU A 145 7.83 -21.31 -1.26
CA LEU A 145 6.85 -22.30 -0.82
C LEU A 145 5.43 -21.70 -0.72
N GLY A 146 5.33 -20.40 -0.41
CA GLY A 146 4.05 -19.69 -0.35
C GLY A 146 3.31 -19.65 -1.69
N LEU A 147 4.02 -19.77 -2.83
CA LEU A 147 3.43 -19.83 -4.17
C LEU A 147 2.65 -21.12 -4.46
N ILE A 148 2.80 -22.17 -3.63
CA ILE A 148 2.13 -23.46 -3.86
C ILE A 148 0.61 -23.34 -3.69
N GLY A 149 0.18 -22.56 -2.71
CA GLY A 149 -1.23 -22.35 -2.36
C GLY A 149 -1.99 -23.63 -1.98
N GLY A 150 -3.32 -23.51 -1.94
CA GLY A 150 -4.26 -24.58 -1.60
C GLY A 150 -5.67 -24.04 -1.41
N CYS A 151 -6.68 -24.91 -1.42
CA CYS A 151 -8.07 -24.48 -1.23
C CYS A 151 -8.46 -24.25 0.23
N ASP A 152 -7.70 -24.80 1.17
CA ASP A 152 -7.86 -24.60 2.61
C ASP A 152 -6.52 -24.86 3.35
N THR A 153 -6.49 -24.65 4.67
CA THR A 153 -5.28 -24.87 5.50
C THR A 153 -4.74 -26.30 5.40
N LYS A 154 -5.61 -27.31 5.36
CA LYS A 154 -5.17 -28.69 5.29
C LYS A 154 -4.54 -28.97 3.93
N ASP A 155 -5.20 -28.61 2.83
CA ASP A 155 -4.68 -28.78 1.47
C ASP A 155 -3.35 -28.04 1.29
N THR A 156 -3.29 -26.78 1.76
CA THR A 156 -2.07 -25.96 1.69
C THR A 156 -0.91 -26.62 2.42
N VAL A 157 -1.11 -27.07 3.67
CA VAL A 157 -0.06 -27.77 4.43
C VAL A 157 0.37 -29.05 3.71
N TRP A 158 -0.56 -29.86 3.21
CA TRP A 158 -0.25 -31.11 2.52
C TRP A 158 0.57 -30.86 1.24
N ARG A 159 0.18 -29.89 0.42
CA ARG A 159 0.86 -29.53 -0.82
C ARG A 159 2.24 -28.95 -0.55
N THR A 160 2.36 -28.05 0.42
CA THR A 160 3.64 -27.49 0.86
C THR A 160 4.58 -28.58 1.37
N MET A 161 4.13 -29.45 2.27
CA MET A 161 4.95 -30.56 2.79
C MET A 161 5.43 -31.51 1.70
N HIS A 162 4.59 -31.84 0.71
CA HIS A 162 4.97 -32.66 -0.45
C HIS A 162 6.06 -32.02 -1.32
N ARG A 163 6.09 -30.69 -1.39
CA ARG A 163 7.14 -29.96 -2.12
C ARG A 163 8.41 -29.81 -1.28
N THR A 164 8.30 -29.78 0.05
CA THR A 164 9.45 -29.57 0.93
C THR A 164 10.23 -30.85 1.24
N ILE A 165 9.55 -31.95 1.58
CA ILE A 165 10.19 -33.18 2.08
C ILE A 165 9.73 -34.37 1.24
N SER A 166 10.68 -35.17 0.76
CA SER A 166 10.37 -36.40 0.04
C SER A 166 9.68 -37.43 0.93
N ASN A 167 8.88 -38.33 0.36
CA ASN A 167 8.20 -39.33 1.16
C ASN A 167 9.18 -40.31 1.84
N ASP A 168 10.33 -40.60 1.22
CA ASP A 168 11.33 -41.50 1.78
C ASP A 168 12.01 -40.89 3.02
N LEU A 169 12.40 -39.62 2.96
CA LEU A 169 12.89 -38.90 4.14
C LEU A 169 11.79 -38.75 5.20
N ALA A 170 10.53 -38.53 4.79
CA ALA A 170 9.42 -38.38 5.74
C ALA A 170 9.23 -39.62 6.64
N LYS A 171 9.56 -40.83 6.15
CA LYS A 171 9.47 -42.07 6.95
C LYS A 171 10.45 -42.09 8.13
N SER A 172 11.58 -41.39 8.03
CA SER A 172 12.59 -41.26 9.10
C SER A 172 12.40 -40.02 9.98
N ILE A 173 11.32 -39.27 9.79
CA ILE A 173 10.99 -38.07 10.57
C ILE A 173 9.73 -38.33 11.40
N ASN A 174 9.68 -37.82 12.63
CA ASN A 174 8.43 -37.61 13.36
C ASN A 174 8.46 -36.27 14.09
N TRP A 175 7.37 -35.90 14.76
CA TRP A 175 7.29 -34.59 15.39
C TRP A 175 8.30 -34.40 16.52
N ARG A 176 8.48 -35.39 17.40
CA ARG A 176 9.28 -35.28 18.64
C ARG A 176 10.70 -35.82 18.54
N GLY A 177 11.04 -36.57 17.49
CA GLY A 177 12.30 -37.30 17.32
C GLY A 177 12.40 -38.61 18.10
N VAL A 178 11.27 -39.26 18.42
CA VAL A 178 11.30 -40.52 19.19
C VAL A 178 11.70 -41.72 18.31
N ASN A 179 12.21 -42.78 18.93
CA ASN A 179 12.62 -44.03 18.28
C ASN A 179 13.71 -43.86 17.20
N GLY A 180 14.71 -43.02 17.46
CA GLY A 180 15.81 -42.77 16.54
C GLY A 180 15.44 -42.00 15.27
N LYS A 181 14.23 -41.43 15.21
CA LYS A 181 13.80 -40.57 14.11
C LYS A 181 14.21 -39.12 14.34
N ILE A 182 14.29 -38.36 13.26
CA ILE A 182 14.59 -36.92 13.31
C ILE A 182 13.36 -36.17 13.83
N SER A 183 13.58 -35.18 14.70
CA SER A 183 12.53 -34.33 15.28
C SER A 183 12.21 -33.14 14.38
N LEU A 184 11.06 -33.12 13.71
CA LEU A 184 10.65 -31.93 12.94
C LEU A 184 10.42 -30.72 13.84
N ALA A 185 9.99 -30.91 15.09
CA ALA A 185 9.77 -29.81 16.02
C ALA A 185 11.05 -29.01 16.31
N ALA A 186 12.22 -29.65 16.19
CA ALA A 186 13.53 -29.05 16.48
C ALA A 186 14.18 -28.40 15.24
N LEU A 187 13.62 -28.57 14.05
CA LEU A 187 14.18 -28.04 12.80
C LEU A 187 13.60 -26.67 12.46
N GLN A 188 14.40 -25.81 11.82
CA GLN A 188 13.97 -24.50 11.35
C GLN A 188 13.04 -24.58 10.14
N ILE A 189 13.16 -25.63 9.32
CA ILE A 189 12.26 -25.85 8.18
C ILE A 189 10.79 -25.93 8.58
N LYS A 190 10.49 -26.28 9.84
CA LYS A 190 9.14 -26.24 10.42
C LYS A 190 8.57 -24.83 10.36
N ASP A 191 9.32 -23.84 10.84
CA ASP A 191 8.84 -22.46 10.91
C ASP A 191 8.67 -21.89 9.50
N VAL A 192 9.57 -22.25 8.58
CA VAL A 192 9.45 -21.89 7.16
C VAL A 192 8.17 -22.45 6.53
N VAL A 193 7.82 -23.71 6.80
CA VAL A 193 6.57 -24.29 6.31
C VAL A 193 5.36 -23.58 6.91
N ILE A 194 5.38 -23.26 8.21
CA ILE A 194 4.29 -22.53 8.87
C ILE A 194 4.09 -21.15 8.23
N ASP A 195 5.16 -20.40 8.06
CA ASP A 195 5.10 -19.04 7.49
C ASP A 195 4.71 -19.07 6.01
N ALA A 196 5.19 -20.05 5.25
CA ALA A 196 4.80 -20.25 3.85
C ALA A 196 3.30 -20.58 3.71
N VAL A 197 2.75 -21.42 4.58
CA VAL A 197 1.32 -21.76 4.57
C VAL A 197 0.47 -20.51 4.82
N ARG A 198 0.90 -19.61 5.71
CA ARG A 198 0.19 -18.35 5.99
C ARG A 198 0.23 -17.32 4.87
N LYS A 199 1.11 -17.48 3.87
CA LYS A 199 1.07 -16.64 2.66
C LYS A 199 -0.18 -16.94 1.81
N ASN A 200 -0.82 -18.10 1.97
CA ASN A 200 -2.08 -18.39 1.31
C ASN A 200 -3.24 -17.63 1.98
N VAL A 201 -4.07 -16.97 1.18
CA VAL A 201 -5.24 -16.20 1.65
C VAL A 201 -6.18 -17.05 2.51
N PHE A 202 -6.39 -18.32 2.14
CA PHE A 202 -7.26 -19.27 2.85
C PHE A 202 -6.68 -19.80 4.16
N SER A 203 -5.44 -19.44 4.50
CA SER A 203 -4.71 -19.95 5.67
C SER A 203 -3.97 -18.87 6.44
N SER A 204 -4.18 -17.60 6.09
CA SER A 204 -3.49 -16.44 6.67
C SER A 204 -3.68 -16.30 8.19
N THR A 205 -4.85 -16.70 8.70
CA THR A 205 -5.19 -16.64 10.13
C THR A 205 -4.99 -17.96 10.87
N ALA A 206 -4.51 -19.01 10.21
CA ALA A 206 -4.34 -20.32 10.84
C ALA A 206 -3.29 -20.25 11.95
N THR A 207 -3.60 -20.81 13.11
CA THR A 207 -2.71 -20.84 14.28
C THR A 207 -1.55 -21.82 14.07
N ASN A 208 -0.47 -21.67 14.85
CA ASN A 208 0.64 -22.63 14.80
C ASN A 208 0.12 -24.05 15.10
N SER A 209 -0.70 -24.20 16.16
CA SER A 209 -1.26 -25.50 16.55
C SER A 209 -2.04 -26.19 15.44
N GLU A 210 -2.89 -25.46 14.71
CA GLU A 210 -3.66 -26.01 13.59
C GLU A 210 -2.75 -26.52 12.48
N ILE A 211 -1.79 -25.71 12.05
CA ILE A 211 -0.83 -26.07 10.99
C ILE A 211 0.02 -27.27 11.43
N GLU A 212 0.59 -27.23 12.63
CA GLU A 212 1.40 -28.29 13.20
C GLU A 212 0.63 -29.61 13.30
N ASN A 213 -0.65 -29.58 13.67
CA ASN A 213 -1.46 -30.80 13.77
C ASN A 213 -1.67 -31.45 12.41
N VAL A 214 -1.82 -30.66 11.34
CA VAL A 214 -1.86 -31.19 9.97
C VAL A 214 -0.49 -31.73 9.56
N MET A 215 0.61 -31.05 9.88
CA MET A 215 1.98 -31.53 9.62
C MET A 215 2.28 -32.86 10.34
N LYS A 216 1.89 -32.99 11.62
CA LYS A 216 2.00 -34.23 12.40
C LYS A 216 1.26 -35.37 11.71
N ARG A 217 0.02 -35.11 11.26
CA ARG A 217 -0.78 -36.10 10.53
C ARG A 217 -0.13 -36.49 9.20
N TRP A 218 0.44 -35.52 8.48
CA TRP A 218 1.19 -35.76 7.25
C TRP A 218 2.40 -36.68 7.51
N LEU A 219 3.21 -36.42 8.54
CA LEU A 219 4.35 -37.30 8.87
C LEU A 219 3.92 -38.71 9.29
N HIS A 220 2.87 -38.81 10.10
CA HIS A 220 2.36 -40.10 10.57
C HIS A 220 1.93 -41.02 9.43
N LEU A 221 1.41 -40.44 8.34
CA LEU A 221 0.95 -41.18 7.17
C LEU A 221 2.06 -41.46 6.14
N ALA A 222 3.32 -41.10 6.41
CA ALA A 222 4.42 -41.28 5.46
C ALA A 222 4.61 -42.75 5.02
N SER A 223 4.53 -43.69 5.97
CA SER A 223 4.63 -45.13 5.69
C SER A 223 3.44 -45.70 4.93
N ASP A 224 2.31 -44.99 4.88
CA ASP A 224 1.07 -45.46 4.23
C ASP A 224 0.96 -45.06 2.76
N ARG A 225 1.70 -44.02 2.38
CA ARG A 225 1.81 -43.52 1.01
C ARG A 225 2.50 -44.52 0.10
N ASP A 226 2.39 -44.32 -1.21
CA ASP A 226 3.06 -45.12 -2.25
C ASP A 226 2.80 -46.64 -2.12
N GLY A 227 1.56 -46.99 -1.77
CA GLY A 227 1.12 -48.38 -1.63
C GLY A 227 1.46 -49.05 -0.30
N GLY A 228 2.09 -48.34 0.65
CA GLY A 228 2.41 -48.87 1.97
C GLY A 228 1.18 -49.38 2.74
N ARG A 229 0.05 -48.67 2.65
CA ARG A 229 -1.22 -49.13 3.25
C ARG A 229 -1.71 -50.48 2.70
N LYS A 230 -1.53 -50.72 1.39
CA LYS A 230 -1.94 -51.99 0.75
C LYS A 230 -1.02 -53.14 1.15
N ARG A 231 0.28 -52.88 1.39
CA ARG A 231 1.24 -53.90 1.84
C ARG A 231 0.91 -54.38 3.26
N ARG A 232 0.64 -53.45 4.20
CA ARG A 232 0.23 -53.77 5.57
C ARG A 232 -1.09 -54.54 5.71
N GLN A 233 -1.92 -54.54 4.68
CA GLN A 233 -3.17 -55.33 4.65
C GLN A 233 -2.96 -56.76 4.14
N LYS A 234 -1.78 -57.05 3.58
CA LYS A 234 -1.41 -58.37 3.06
C LYS A 234 -0.51 -59.16 4.03
N ASP A 235 0.10 -58.48 4.98
CA ASP A 235 0.92 -59.03 6.07
C ASP A 235 0.04 -59.36 7.28
#